data_AF-A0A2T6LN60-F1
#
_entry.id   AF-A0A2T6LN60-F1
#
_cell.length_a   1.000
_cell.length_b   1.000
_cell.length_c   1.000
_cell.angle_alpha   90.00
_cell.angle_beta   90.00
_cell.angle_gamma   90.00
#
_symmetry.space_group_name_H-M   'P 1'
#
loop_
_entity.id
_entity.type
_entity.pdbx_description
1 polymer ?
#
loop_
_entity_poly.entity_id
_entity_poly.type
_entity_poly.pdbx_seq_one_letter_code
_entity_poly.pdbx_strand_id
1 'polypeptide(L)'
;MGRSSSMSHVECARRRREIAQALRGSEPRKAIAARFSVSYDLIWRVARDYGLPMATSGRRPASWPDIPDHLRKDYRRLCQYMAPEAARAKLEGSAHVG
;
A
#
# COMPACT_ATOMS: atom_id res chain seq x y z
N MET A 1 22.08 -16.26 34.09
CA MET A 1 21.22 -15.06 34.06
C MET A 1 20.72 -14.87 32.63
N GLY A 2 19.50 -15.33 32.32
CA GLY A 2 18.92 -15.21 30.98
C GLY A 2 17.73 -14.26 31.02
N ARG A 3 17.94 -12.97 30.78
CA ARG A 3 16.84 -12.06 30.48
C ARG A 3 16.51 -12.25 29.00
N SER A 4 15.55 -13.12 28.72
CA SER A 4 14.87 -13.13 27.43
C SER A 4 14.26 -11.74 27.24
N SER A 5 14.90 -10.91 26.43
CA SER A 5 14.49 -9.54 26.17
C SER A 5 13.20 -9.53 25.35
N SER A 6 12.08 -9.82 26.00
CA SER A 6 10.75 -9.49 25.49
C SER A 6 10.69 -7.98 25.38
N MET A 7 10.86 -7.50 24.15
CA MET A 7 10.77 -6.09 23.77
C MET A 7 9.59 -5.43 24.48
N SER A 8 9.87 -4.45 25.33
CA SER A 8 8.87 -3.80 26.17
C SER A 8 7.78 -3.17 25.30
N HIS A 9 6.53 -3.18 25.76
CA HIS A 9 5.38 -2.64 25.02
C HIS A 9 5.60 -1.19 24.55
N VAL A 10 6.38 -0.43 25.32
CA VAL A 10 6.83 0.94 25.03
C VAL A 10 7.75 1.01 23.79
N GLU A 11 8.68 0.07 23.63
CA GLU A 11 9.58 -0.01 22.47
C GLU A 11 8.82 -0.41 21.20
N CYS A 12 7.84 -1.32 21.33
CA CYS A 12 6.92 -1.65 20.24
C CYS A 12 6.09 -0.44 19.80
N ALA A 13 5.64 0.39 20.74
CA ALA A 13 4.94 1.63 20.41
C ALA A 13 5.86 2.66 19.73
N ARG A 14 7.10 2.81 20.21
CA ARG A 14 8.09 3.72 19.63
C ARG A 14 8.41 3.33 18.18
N ARG A 15 8.74 2.07 17.94
CA ARG A 15 9.03 1.55 16.58
C ARG A 15 7.87 1.76 15.61
N ARG A 16 6.62 1.56 16.06
CA ARG A 16 5.43 1.80 15.23
C ARG A 16 5.29 3.27 14.83
N ARG A 17 5.57 4.21 15.75
CA ARG A 17 5.58 5.65 15.45
C ARG A 17 6.66 6.02 14.44
N GLU A 18 7.87 5.48 14.59
CA GLU A 18 8.98 5.72 13.66
C GLU A 18 8.67 5.21 12.26
N ILE A 19 8.08 4.02 12.14
CA ILE A 19 7.60 3.47 10.85
C ILE A 19 6.53 4.37 10.24
N ALA A 20 5.57 4.86 11.03
CA ALA A 20 4.52 5.78 10.56
C ALA A 20 5.10 7.12 10.07
N GLN A 21 6.12 7.66 10.74
CA GLN A 21 6.82 8.87 10.30
C GLN A 21 7.58 8.64 8.99
N ALA A 22 8.28 7.50 8.85
CA ALA A 22 8.96 7.14 7.61
C ALA A 22 7.97 7.00 6.44
N LEU A 23 6.80 6.41 6.69
CA LEU A 23 5.70 6.32 5.72
C LEU A 23 5.14 7.69 5.32
N ARG A 24 5.04 8.64 6.26
CA ARG A 24 4.65 10.03 5.97
C ARG A 24 5.69 10.76 5.12
N GLY A 25 6.98 10.46 5.32
CA GLY A 25 8.09 11.06 4.57
C GLY A 25 8.23 10.59 3.12
N SER A 26 7.27 9.83 2.58
CA SER A 26 7.36 9.17 1.26
C SER A 26 8.55 8.22 1.12
N GLU A 27 9.09 7.69 2.22
CA GLU A 27 10.18 6.70 2.15
C GLU A 27 9.64 5.40 1.52
N PRO A 28 10.35 4.79 0.54
CA PRO A 28 9.88 3.58 -0.10
C PRO A 28 9.79 2.44 0.92
N ARG A 29 8.70 1.67 0.86
CA ARG A 29 8.42 0.56 1.79
C ARG A 29 9.58 -0.44 1.91
N LYS A 30 10.32 -0.66 0.83
CA LYS A 30 11.52 -1.53 0.81
C LYS A 30 12.62 -0.99 1.72
N ALA A 31 12.84 0.32 1.74
CA ALA A 31 13.80 0.96 2.63
C ALA A 31 13.32 0.90 4.09
N ILE A 32 12.04 1.17 4.35
CA ILE A 32 11.46 1.04 5.69
C ILE A 32 11.57 -0.40 6.22
N ALA A 33 11.24 -1.40 5.39
CA ALA A 33 11.34 -2.81 5.75
C ALA A 33 12.78 -3.21 6.10
N ALA A 34 13.75 -2.77 5.30
CA ALA A 34 15.17 -3.02 5.56
C ALA A 34 15.66 -2.30 6.83
N ARG A 35 15.29 -1.03 7.01
CA ARG A 35 15.70 -0.18 8.13
C ARG A 35 15.19 -0.68 9.47
N PHE A 36 13.95 -1.15 9.51
CA PHE A 36 13.32 -1.62 10.74
C PHE A 36 13.36 -3.15 10.91
N SER A 37 13.88 -3.89 9.93
CA SER A 37 13.82 -5.37 9.88
C SER A 37 12.40 -5.89 10.15
N VAL A 38 11.43 -5.33 9.44
CA VAL A 38 10.00 -5.67 9.58
C VAL A 38 9.41 -6.17 8.27
N SER A 39 8.44 -7.06 8.38
CA SER A 39 7.67 -7.53 7.23
C SER A 39 6.81 -6.42 6.64
N TYR A 40 6.54 -6.48 5.33
CA TYR A 40 5.63 -5.56 4.66
C TYR A 40 4.23 -5.55 5.29
N ASP A 41 3.77 -6.69 5.80
CA ASP A 41 2.47 -6.81 6.46
C ASP A 41 2.37 -5.92 7.71
N LEU A 42 3.44 -5.86 8.51
CA LEU A 42 3.50 -4.97 9.67
C LEU A 42 3.47 -3.50 9.25
N ILE A 43 4.18 -3.15 8.18
CA ILE A 43 4.17 -1.80 7.60
C ILE A 43 2.73 -1.44 7.14
N TRP A 44 2.02 -2.38 6.52
CA TRP A 44 0.61 -2.23 6.15
C TRP A 44 -0.29 -1.97 7.35
N ARG A 45 -0.13 -2.77 8.42
CA ARG A 45 -0.91 -2.61 9.64
C ARG A 45 -0.64 -1.25 10.31
N VAL A 46 0.61 -0.82 10.39
CA VAL A 46 0.99 0.49 10.95
C VAL A 46 0.43 1.63 10.10
N ALA A 47 0.54 1.55 8.77
CA ALA A 47 -0.03 2.58 7.91
C ALA A 47 -1.56 2.70 8.09
N ARG A 48 -2.26 1.57 8.20
CA ARG A 48 -3.71 1.53 8.44
C ARG A 48 -4.08 2.12 9.81
N ASP A 49 -3.35 1.75 10.85
CA ASP A 49 -3.56 2.20 12.24
C ASP A 49 -3.41 3.73 12.36
N TYR A 50 -2.48 4.32 11.60
CA TYR A 50 -2.21 5.76 11.56
C TYR A 50 -2.98 6.51 10.47
N GLY A 51 -3.90 5.85 9.76
CA GLY A 51 -4.69 6.48 8.68
C GLY A 51 -3.86 7.01 7.52
N LEU A 52 -2.66 6.46 7.28
CA LEU A 52 -1.76 6.93 6.24
C LEU A 52 -2.20 6.40 4.87
N PRO A 53 -2.29 7.27 3.84
CA PRO A 53 -2.61 6.84 2.49
C PRO A 53 -1.46 5.96 1.99
N MET A 54 -1.68 4.66 1.97
CA MET A 54 -0.68 3.72 1.49
C MET A 54 -0.46 3.94 0.00
N ALA A 55 0.62 4.64 -0.36
CA ALA A 55 1.11 4.73 -1.72
C ALA A 55 1.45 3.32 -2.19
N THR A 56 0.50 2.62 -2.80
CA THR A 56 0.70 1.35 -3.48
C THR A 56 1.88 1.56 -4.42
N SER A 57 3.00 0.89 -4.12
CA SER A 57 4.16 0.92 -5.00
C SER A 57 3.72 0.48 -6.39
N GLY A 58 3.90 1.38 -7.34
CA GLY A 58 3.33 1.31 -8.68
C GLY A 58 2.50 2.57 -8.88
N ARG A 59 3.14 3.60 -9.47
CA ARG A 59 2.57 4.91 -9.82
C ARG A 59 1.05 4.93 -9.70
N ARG A 60 0.53 5.51 -8.62
CA ARG A 60 -0.89 5.87 -8.58
C ARG A 60 -1.01 7.01 -9.62
N PRO A 61 -1.66 6.82 -10.79
CA PRO A 61 -1.96 7.96 -11.63
C PRO A 61 -2.74 8.98 -10.77
N ALA A 62 -2.38 10.26 -10.90
CA ALA A 62 -2.94 11.35 -10.08
C ALA A 62 -4.47 11.39 -10.10
N SER A 63 -5.08 10.79 -11.12
CA SER A 63 -6.51 10.48 -11.18
C SER A 63 -6.65 8.97 -11.38
N TRP A 64 -6.97 8.24 -10.31
CA TRP A 64 -7.69 6.99 -10.55
C TRP A 64 -9.05 7.40 -11.11
N PRO A 65 -9.44 6.96 -12.31
CA PRO A 65 -10.83 7.06 -12.71
C PRO A 65 -11.68 6.39 -11.61
N ASP A 66 -12.87 6.91 -11.35
CA ASP A 66 -13.81 6.35 -10.40
C ASP A 66 -14.28 4.98 -10.92
N ILE A 67 -13.43 3.96 -10.69
CA ILE A 67 -13.68 2.59 -11.11
C ILE A 67 -14.31 1.87 -9.92
N PRO A 68 -15.52 1.30 -10.09
CA PRO A 68 -16.20 0.53 -9.07
C PRO A 68 -15.29 -0.55 -8.46
N ASP A 69 -15.43 -0.81 -7.15
CA ASP A 69 -14.52 -1.72 -6.44
C ASP A 69 -14.48 -3.14 -7.07
N HIS A 70 -15.61 -3.58 -7.63
CA HIS A 70 -15.71 -4.86 -8.34
C HIS A 70 -14.91 -4.92 -9.65
N LEU A 71 -14.64 -3.78 -10.31
CA LEU A 71 -13.86 -3.70 -11.55
C LEU A 71 -12.38 -3.38 -11.31
N ARG A 72 -11.98 -3.06 -10.08
CA ARG A 72 -10.59 -2.72 -9.75
C ARG A 72 -9.60 -3.85 -10.02
N LYS A 73 -10.01 -5.09 -9.78
CA LYS A 73 -9.16 -6.27 -10.05
C LYS A 73 -8.90 -6.40 -11.55
N ASP A 74 -9.94 -6.26 -12.36
CA ASP A 74 -9.84 -6.34 -13.81
C ASP A 74 -9.07 -5.16 -14.40
N TYR A 75 -9.29 -3.94 -13.89
CA TYR A 75 -8.49 -2.77 -14.26
C TYR A 75 -7.01 -2.98 -13.99
N ARG A 76 -6.67 -3.49 -12.80
CA ARG A 76 -5.28 -3.78 -12.42
C ARG A 76 -4.67 -4.89 -13.29
N ARG A 77 -5.47 -5.87 -13.70
CA ARG A 77 -5.03 -6.92 -14.63
C ARG A 77 -4.77 -6.34 -16.02
N LEU A 78 -5.66 -5.51 -16.54
CA LEU A 78 -5.53 -4.90 -17.86
C LEU A 78 -4.33 -3.95 -17.95
N CYS A 79 -4.08 -3.15 -16.91
CA CYS A 79 -2.92 -2.24 -16.85
C CYS A 79 -1.55 -2.95 -16.86
N GLN A 80 -1.50 -4.28 -16.72
CA GLN A 80 -0.26 -5.05 -16.92
C GLN A 80 0.04 -5.30 -18.40
N TYR A 81 -0.96 -5.22 -19.27
CA TYR A 81 -0.87 -5.57 -20.68
C TYR A 81 -1.14 -4.39 -21.62
N MET A 82 -1.72 -3.29 -21.13
CA MET A 82 -2.04 -2.11 -21.94
C MET A 82 -1.98 -0.83 -21.12
N ALA A 83 -1.98 0.30 -21.84
CA ALA A 83 -2.04 1.62 -21.24
C ALA A 83 -3.30 1.80 -20.37
N PRO A 84 -3.24 2.59 -19.28
CA PRO A 84 -4.35 2.77 -18.35
C PRO A 84 -5.62 3.37 -18.99
N GLU A 85 -5.46 4.14 -20.06
CA GLU A 85 -6.60 4.70 -20.82
C GLU A 85 -7.30 3.63 -21.66
N ALA A 86 -6.54 2.73 -22.29
CA ALA A 86 -7.09 1.59 -23.02
C ALA A 86 -7.75 0.55 -22.09
N ALA A 87 -7.15 0.32 -20.91
CA ALA A 87 -7.72 -0.55 -19.88
C ALA A 87 -9.08 -0.04 -19.38
N ARG A 88 -9.22 1.29 -19.23
CA ARG A 88 -10.48 1.94 -18.88
C ARG A 88 -11.52 1.80 -19.98
N ALA A 89 -11.17 2.13 -21.23
CA ALA A 89 -12.05 2.02 -22.38
C ALA A 89 -12.59 0.58 -22.57
N LYS A 90 -11.78 -0.43 -22.26
CA LYS A 90 -12.17 -1.84 -22.32
C LYS A 90 -13.19 -2.24 -21.23
N LEU A 91 -13.10 -1.64 -20.05
CA LEU A 91 -14.07 -1.83 -18.98
C LEU A 91 -15.37 -1.07 -19.26
N GLU A 92 -15.29 0.18 -19.71
CA GLU A 92 -16.47 1.00 -20.04
C GLU A 92 -17.21 0.45 -21.28
N GLY A 93 -16.50 -0.07 -22.28
CA GLY A 93 -17.10 -0.71 -23.45
C GLY A 93 -17.84 -2.02 -23.16
N SER A 94 -17.53 -2.68 -22.03
CA SER A 94 -18.26 -3.89 -21.60
C SER A 94 -19.57 -3.58 -20.86
N ALA A 95 -19.78 -2.33 -20.43
CA ALA A 95 -20.98 -1.91 -19.71
C ALA A 95 -22.13 -1.46 -20.64
N HIS A 96 -21.93 -1.47 -21.96
CA HIS A 96 -22.87 -0.94 -22.96
C HIS A 96 -23.49 -2.01 -23.87
N VAL A 97 -23.52 -3.26 -23.42
CA VAL A 97 -24.28 -4.34 -24.06
C VAL A 97 -25.15 -4.99 -22.99
N GLY A 98 -26.31 -4.41 -22.78
CA GLY A 98 -27.39 -4.90 -21.92
C GLY A 98 -28.68 -4.21 -22.30
#